data_AF-A0A1H7K0P1-F1
#
_entry.id   AF-A0A1H7K0P1-F1
#
_cell.length_a   1.000
_cell.length_b   1.000
_cell.length_c   1.000
_cell.angle_alpha   90.00
_cell.angle_beta   90.00
_cell.angle_gamma   90.00
#
_symmetry.space_group_name_H-M   'P 1'
#
loop_
_entity.id
_entity.type
_entity.pdbx_description
1 polymer ?
#
loop_
_entity_poly.entity_id
_entity_poly.type
_entity_poly.pdbx_seq_one_letter_code
_entity_poly.pdbx_strand_id
1 'polypeptide(L)'
;MPHLPSPPYAKTGAPALTSPVSPRRRQLLAGLALSPWLAACGGGSDDNDGANASSAANDQNGLAEVFQAEAIESGSLNPSLVHQLAEGDGTPHRVFRGNAPIANGQFEYDALVSALRAKAPTPLPERFQLVVVSLLNSIGDRANLEVERAFWSANPSLGRLVNHPIFGALSDPASLPAAVRRQLERLPGLDRMGSLLNDIHALLQAPVPEGGLPQMIFVHCQAGKDRTGQVSASYRLRYQGRSYKNALEESRTTAGRDIERYSRYGLKWYAYDQQDFGGIPTIGPID
;
A
#
# COMPACT_ATOMS: atom_id res chain seq x y z
N MET A 1 0.69 -41.24 47.81
CA MET A 1 1.54 -40.17 47.22
C MET A 1 0.88 -38.84 47.55
N PRO A 2 1.60 -37.87 48.17
CA PRO A 2 0.99 -36.61 48.59
C PRO A 2 0.88 -35.62 47.44
N HIS A 3 -0.24 -34.91 47.40
CA HIS A 3 -0.52 -33.81 46.46
C HIS A 3 0.39 -32.61 46.75
N LEU A 4 1.09 -32.12 45.73
CA LEU A 4 1.80 -30.85 45.76
C LEU A 4 0.83 -29.68 45.42
N PRO A 5 0.93 -28.53 46.11
CA PRO A 5 0.13 -27.36 45.78
C PRO A 5 0.72 -26.61 44.57
N SER A 6 -0.16 -26.12 43.70
CA SER A 6 0.19 -25.28 42.54
C SER A 6 0.57 -23.85 42.98
N PRO A 7 1.48 -23.17 42.26
CA PRO A 7 1.90 -21.81 42.58
C PRO A 7 0.88 -20.75 42.10
N PRO A 8 0.86 -19.55 42.72
CA PRO A 8 -0.06 -18.48 42.34
C PRO A 8 0.38 -17.76 41.06
N TYR A 9 -0.56 -17.64 40.12
CA TYR A 9 -0.44 -16.79 38.94
C TYR A 9 -0.45 -15.30 39.33
N ALA A 10 0.63 -14.60 39.03
CA ALA A 10 0.69 -13.14 39.06
C ALA A 10 0.00 -12.58 37.81
N LYS A 11 -1.08 -11.81 38.00
CA LYS A 11 -1.72 -11.00 36.95
C LYS A 11 -0.93 -9.70 36.78
N THR A 12 -0.19 -9.56 35.69
CA THR A 12 0.32 -8.26 35.23
C THR A 12 -0.75 -7.61 34.36
N GLY A 13 -1.31 -6.50 34.85
CA GLY A 13 -2.27 -5.69 34.11
C GLY A 13 -1.59 -4.87 33.02
N ALA A 14 -2.01 -5.06 31.78
CA ALA A 14 -1.73 -4.12 30.69
C ALA A 14 -2.68 -2.91 30.79
N PRO A 15 -2.20 -1.67 30.58
CA PRO A 15 -3.06 -0.49 30.63
C PRO A 15 -3.96 -0.43 29.39
N ALA A 16 -5.27 -0.36 29.63
CA ALA A 16 -6.28 -0.12 28.61
C ALA A 16 -6.16 1.33 28.08
N LEU A 17 -5.74 1.49 26.82
CA LEU A 17 -5.84 2.74 26.08
C LEU A 17 -7.27 2.85 25.51
N THR A 18 -8.20 3.37 26.30
CA THR A 18 -9.52 3.79 25.83
C THR A 18 -9.52 5.29 25.62
N SER A 19 -9.23 5.73 24.40
CA SER A 19 -9.56 7.10 23.95
C SER A 19 -10.92 7.07 23.26
N PRO A 20 -11.91 7.84 23.71
CA PRO A 20 -13.22 7.89 23.05
C PRO A 20 -13.12 8.65 21.72
N VAL A 21 -13.47 7.97 20.63
CA VAL A 21 -13.71 8.59 19.32
C VAL A 21 -14.99 9.42 19.43
N SER A 22 -14.86 10.75 19.41
CA SER A 22 -15.99 11.67 19.38
C SER A 22 -16.72 11.60 18.03
N PRO A 23 -18.06 11.41 17.99
CA PRO A 23 -18.83 11.50 16.76
C PRO A 23 -19.25 12.95 16.54
N ARG A 24 -18.49 13.71 15.75
CA ARG A 24 -18.96 14.99 15.20
C ARG A 24 -18.49 15.18 13.77
N ARG A 25 -19.40 14.92 12.83
CA ARG A 25 -19.72 15.84 11.71
C ARG A 25 -20.85 15.27 10.86
N ARG A 26 -22.07 15.71 11.15
CA ARG A 26 -23.11 15.89 10.13
C ARG A 26 -23.44 17.38 10.05
N GLN A 27 -23.47 17.84 8.80
CA GLN A 27 -24.11 19.05 8.28
C GLN A 27 -23.53 20.42 8.67
N LEU A 28 -22.94 21.08 7.67
CA LEU A 28 -23.27 22.45 7.27
C LEU A 28 -22.87 22.62 5.79
N LEU A 29 -23.85 22.42 4.92
CA LEU A 29 -23.90 22.99 3.57
C LEU A 29 -24.68 24.29 3.71
N ALA A 30 -23.99 25.44 3.60
CA ALA A 30 -24.56 26.72 3.15
C ALA A 30 -23.45 27.77 3.11
N GLY A 31 -23.27 28.42 1.95
CA GLY A 31 -22.72 29.77 1.86
C GLY A 31 -21.21 29.89 1.73
N LEU A 32 -20.66 29.60 0.55
CA LEU A 32 -19.47 30.30 0.07
C LEU A 32 -19.89 31.17 -1.12
N ALA A 33 -20.14 32.43 -0.82
CA ALA A 33 -20.21 33.48 -1.81
C ALA A 33 -18.82 33.63 -2.44
N LEU A 34 -18.76 33.46 -3.76
CA LEU A 34 -17.63 33.88 -4.57
C LEU A 34 -17.61 35.42 -4.59
N SER A 35 -16.63 36.03 -3.93
CA SER A 35 -16.31 37.45 -4.15
C SER A 35 -15.24 37.55 -5.25
N PRO A 36 -15.42 38.48 -6.22
CA PRO A 36 -14.49 38.66 -7.33
C PRO A 36 -13.33 39.55 -6.90
N TRP A 37 -12.11 39.01 -6.93
CA TRP A 37 -10.89 39.81 -6.91
C TRP A 37 -10.29 39.81 -8.32
N LEU A 38 -10.70 40.80 -9.10
CA LEU A 38 -10.09 41.20 -10.37
C LEU A 38 -10.14 42.73 -10.40
N ALA A 39 -9.01 43.38 -10.09
CA ALA A 39 -8.49 44.57 -10.78
C ALA A 39 -7.39 45.26 -9.97
N ALA A 40 -6.44 45.83 -10.72
CA ALA A 40 -5.45 46.83 -10.36
C ALA A 40 -4.10 46.34 -9.80
N CYS A 41 -3.18 46.03 -10.73
CA CYS A 41 -1.87 46.69 -10.80
C CYS A 41 -1.40 46.64 -12.26
N GLY A 42 -1.37 47.79 -12.91
CA GLY A 42 -0.73 47.99 -14.21
C GLY A 42 0.67 48.57 -14.04
N GLY A 43 1.50 48.37 -15.07
CA GLY A 43 2.62 49.24 -15.43
C GLY A 43 3.98 48.86 -14.83
N GLY A 44 4.80 48.19 -15.63
CA GLY A 44 6.23 48.03 -15.40
C GLY A 44 6.84 47.24 -16.54
N SER A 45 7.51 47.96 -17.44
CA SER A 45 8.16 47.46 -18.64
C SER A 45 9.54 46.84 -18.34
N ASP A 46 9.97 46.05 -19.32
CA ASP A 46 11.35 45.72 -19.69
C ASP A 46 12.04 44.52 -19.03
N ASP A 47 12.75 43.83 -19.92
CA ASP A 47 13.82 42.84 -19.74
C ASP A 47 13.46 41.34 -19.64
N ASN A 48 13.34 40.75 -20.83
CA ASN A 48 14.27 39.73 -21.33
C ASN A 48 14.65 38.59 -20.36
N ASP A 49 13.93 37.47 -20.42
CA ASP A 49 14.48 36.15 -20.11
C ASP A 49 13.79 35.06 -20.94
N GLY A 50 14.56 34.48 -21.87
CA GLY A 50 14.19 33.32 -22.66
C GLY A 50 14.12 32.07 -21.78
N ALA A 51 13.00 31.88 -21.09
CA ALA A 51 12.72 30.66 -20.34
C ALA A 51 12.23 29.55 -21.28
N ASN A 52 13.04 28.51 -21.32
CA ASN A 52 12.98 27.31 -22.14
C ASN A 52 11.66 26.52 -21.95
N ALA A 53 10.75 26.60 -22.92
CA ALA A 53 9.47 25.87 -22.95
C ALA A 53 9.61 24.36 -23.28
N SER A 54 10.81 23.78 -23.17
CA SER A 54 11.09 22.37 -23.53
C SER A 54 10.94 21.37 -22.38
N SER A 55 10.67 21.79 -21.14
CA SER A 55 10.60 20.85 -19.99
C SER A 55 9.26 20.13 -19.83
N ALA A 56 8.14 20.70 -20.29
CA ALA A 56 6.82 20.10 -20.10
C ALA A 56 6.48 18.99 -21.12
N ALA A 57 7.09 19.00 -22.31
CA ALA A 57 6.87 17.98 -23.32
C ALA A 57 7.65 16.68 -23.04
N ASN A 58 8.68 16.73 -22.18
CA ASN A 58 9.50 15.57 -21.85
C ASN A 58 8.87 14.67 -20.77
N ASP A 59 7.85 15.17 -20.05
CA ASP A 59 7.26 14.47 -18.90
C ASP A 59 6.17 13.45 -19.30
N GLN A 60 5.50 13.65 -20.45
CA GLN A 60 4.49 12.68 -20.93
C GLN A 60 5.10 11.35 -21.41
N ASN A 61 6.34 11.36 -21.89
CA ASN A 61 7.06 10.13 -22.24
C ASN A 61 7.47 9.32 -21.00
N GLY A 62 7.63 9.98 -19.83
CA GLY A 62 8.09 9.33 -18.61
C GLY A 62 7.11 8.29 -18.05
N LEU A 63 5.79 8.49 -18.20
CA LEU A 63 4.79 7.52 -17.74
C LEU A 63 4.83 6.23 -18.58
N ALA A 64 4.91 6.37 -19.91
CA ALA A 64 4.98 5.22 -20.81
C ALA A 64 6.27 4.41 -20.61
N GLU A 65 7.40 5.09 -20.39
CA GLU A 65 8.68 4.44 -20.08
C GLU A 65 8.65 3.67 -18.75
N VAL A 66 8.00 4.21 -17.71
CA VAL A 66 7.87 3.49 -16.43
C VAL A 66 7.04 2.22 -16.57
N PHE A 67 5.96 2.24 -17.35
CA PHE A 67 5.19 1.03 -17.61
C PHE A 67 5.97 0.01 -18.46
N GLN A 68 6.87 0.45 -19.35
CA GLN A 68 7.68 -0.46 -20.17
C GLN A 68 8.83 -1.10 -19.38
N ALA A 69 9.47 -0.39 -18.46
CA ALA A 69 10.58 -0.94 -17.67
C ALA A 69 10.14 -2.10 -16.76
N GLU A 70 8.92 -2.04 -16.19
CA GLU A 70 8.36 -3.13 -15.39
C GLU A 70 7.95 -4.35 -16.25
N ALA A 71 7.64 -4.14 -17.53
CA ALA A 71 7.20 -5.19 -18.46
C ALA A 71 8.26 -6.28 -18.68
N ILE A 72 9.55 -5.94 -18.56
CA ILE A 72 10.69 -6.85 -18.85
C ILE A 72 11.01 -7.76 -17.64
N GLU A 73 10.63 -7.37 -16.42
CA GLU A 73 10.76 -8.21 -15.22
C GLU A 73 9.55 -9.14 -14.99
N SER A 74 8.68 -9.39 -15.99
CA SER A 74 7.64 -10.42 -15.89
C SER A 74 8.24 -11.82 -15.92
N GLY A 75 8.64 -12.30 -14.74
CA GLY A 75 9.11 -13.66 -14.54
C GLY A 75 8.17 -14.47 -13.66
N SER A 76 8.44 -15.77 -13.59
CA SER A 76 7.84 -16.67 -12.61
C SER A 76 7.93 -16.12 -11.18
N LEU A 77 7.13 -16.68 -10.28
CA LEU A 77 7.21 -16.34 -8.86
C LEU A 77 8.66 -16.39 -8.37
N ASN A 78 9.10 -15.33 -7.70
CA ASN A 78 10.39 -15.26 -7.03
C ASN A 78 10.18 -15.41 -5.52
N PRO A 79 10.47 -16.58 -4.93
CA PRO A 79 10.25 -16.82 -3.50
C PRO A 79 11.06 -15.90 -2.58
N SER A 80 12.16 -15.30 -3.06
CA SER A 80 12.95 -14.36 -2.24
C SER A 80 12.25 -13.02 -2.01
N LEU A 81 11.30 -12.65 -2.89
CA LEU A 81 10.47 -11.45 -2.76
C LEU A 81 9.21 -11.71 -1.93
N VAL A 82 8.92 -12.97 -1.57
CA VAL A 82 7.81 -13.31 -0.69
C VAL A 82 8.20 -13.06 0.76
N HIS A 83 7.48 -12.16 1.43
CA HIS A 83 7.69 -11.81 2.84
C HIS A 83 6.36 -11.62 3.54
N GLN A 84 6.24 -12.12 4.77
CA GLN A 84 5.11 -11.80 5.63
C GLN A 84 5.22 -10.34 6.08
N LEU A 85 4.15 -9.57 5.86
CA LEU A 85 4.02 -8.19 6.29
C LEU A 85 3.42 -8.10 7.70
N ALA A 86 2.34 -8.84 7.95
CA ALA A 86 1.57 -8.74 9.18
C ALA A 86 0.82 -10.05 9.48
N GLU A 87 0.42 -10.21 10.74
CA GLU A 87 -0.47 -11.25 11.25
C GLU A 87 -1.64 -10.57 11.97
N GLY A 88 -2.81 -11.19 11.95
CA GLY A 88 -4.00 -10.66 12.60
C GLY A 88 -3.96 -10.84 14.12
N ASP A 89 -4.54 -9.89 14.84
CA ASP A 89 -4.50 -9.89 16.30
C ASP A 89 -5.50 -10.92 16.83
N GLY A 90 -4.99 -12.08 17.23
CA GLY A 90 -5.83 -13.19 17.69
C GLY A 90 -6.57 -13.92 16.57
N THR A 91 -6.21 -13.68 15.30
CA THR A 91 -6.75 -14.40 14.15
C THR A 91 -5.62 -15.13 13.41
N PRO A 92 -5.89 -16.26 12.73
CA PRO A 92 -4.89 -16.94 11.91
C PRO A 92 -4.63 -16.25 10.55
N HIS A 93 -5.17 -15.04 10.34
CA HIS A 93 -5.01 -14.29 9.10
C HIS A 93 -3.60 -13.72 8.97
N ARG A 94 -3.10 -13.65 7.74
CA ARG A 94 -1.76 -13.11 7.46
C ARG A 94 -1.73 -12.32 6.17
N VAL A 95 -0.89 -11.30 6.15
CA VAL A 95 -0.60 -10.52 4.94
C VAL A 95 0.82 -10.81 4.50
N PHE A 96 0.99 -11.06 3.21
CA PHE A 96 2.25 -11.27 2.53
C PHE A 96 2.39 -10.28 1.38
N ARG A 97 3.63 -10.02 0.97
CA ARG A 97 3.96 -9.32 -0.28
C ARG A 97 4.76 -10.21 -1.21
N GLY A 98 4.79 -9.92 -2.51
CA GLY A 98 5.69 -10.57 -3.47
C GLY A 98 5.52 -10.05 -4.90
N ASN A 99 6.09 -10.75 -5.88
CA ASN A 99 5.87 -10.50 -7.31
C ASN A 99 4.67 -11.30 -7.83
N ALA A 100 4.21 -10.97 -9.04
CA ALA A 100 3.12 -11.69 -9.68
C ALA A 100 3.49 -13.16 -9.87
N PRO A 101 2.66 -14.11 -9.41
CA PRO A 101 2.92 -15.54 -9.51
C PRO A 101 2.48 -16.03 -10.90
N ILE A 102 3.07 -15.50 -11.97
CA ILE A 102 2.67 -15.82 -13.35
C ILE A 102 3.89 -16.29 -14.11
N ALA A 103 3.80 -17.49 -14.67
CA ALA A 103 4.80 -18.05 -15.58
C ALA A 103 4.12 -18.61 -16.82
N ASN A 104 4.69 -18.34 -17.99
CA ASN A 104 4.20 -18.89 -19.26
C ASN A 104 2.70 -18.63 -19.50
N GLY A 105 2.19 -17.47 -19.08
CA GLY A 105 0.78 -17.10 -19.22
C GLY A 105 -0.19 -17.86 -18.29
N GLN A 106 0.33 -18.49 -17.23
CA GLN A 106 -0.48 -19.23 -16.25
C GLN A 106 -0.18 -18.74 -14.83
N PHE A 107 -1.22 -18.77 -13.99
CA PHE A 107 -1.10 -18.45 -12.58
C PHE A 107 -0.50 -19.63 -11.80
N GLU A 108 0.64 -19.43 -11.15
CA GLU A 108 1.41 -20.44 -10.42
C GLU A 108 0.91 -20.60 -8.97
N TYR A 109 -0.33 -21.08 -8.79
CA TYR A 109 -0.96 -21.18 -7.47
C TYR A 109 -0.15 -22.03 -6.48
N ASP A 110 0.28 -23.23 -6.88
CA ASP A 110 1.01 -24.14 -5.99
C ASP A 110 2.39 -23.60 -5.60
N ALA A 111 3.07 -22.93 -6.53
CA ALA A 111 4.33 -22.27 -6.26
C ALA A 111 4.14 -21.13 -5.24
N LEU A 112 3.07 -20.35 -5.39
CA LEU A 112 2.73 -19.30 -4.43
C LEU A 112 2.42 -19.88 -3.04
N VAL A 113 1.54 -20.88 -2.94
CA VAL A 113 1.22 -21.52 -1.66
C VAL A 113 2.47 -22.08 -0.99
N SER A 114 3.36 -22.72 -1.75
CA SER A 114 4.63 -23.23 -1.25
C SER A 114 5.52 -22.10 -0.70
N ALA A 115 5.66 -21.00 -1.44
CA ALA A 115 6.43 -19.84 -1.00
C ALA A 115 5.85 -19.18 0.25
N LEU A 116 4.51 -19.04 0.34
CA LEU A 116 3.84 -18.50 1.53
C LEU A 116 4.13 -19.37 2.77
N ARG A 117 4.01 -20.69 2.64
CA ARG A 117 4.32 -21.64 3.72
C ARG A 117 5.77 -21.56 4.17
N ALA A 118 6.71 -21.45 3.21
CA ALA A 118 8.13 -21.35 3.50
C ALA A 118 8.54 -20.03 4.17
N LYS A 119 7.75 -18.96 3.97
CA LYS A 119 8.04 -17.61 4.49
C LYS A 119 7.25 -17.24 5.74
N ALA A 120 6.29 -18.06 6.12
CA ALA A 120 5.52 -17.88 7.33
C ALA A 120 6.41 -18.20 8.56
N PRO A 121 6.51 -17.31 9.57
CA PRO A 121 7.30 -17.56 10.79
C PRO A 121 6.80 -18.75 11.60
N THR A 122 5.51 -19.06 11.48
CA THR A 122 4.89 -20.26 12.04
C THR A 122 4.08 -20.97 10.95
N PRO A 123 3.89 -22.30 11.04
CA PRO A 123 3.21 -23.06 9.99
C PRO A 123 1.84 -22.49 9.64
N LEU A 124 1.56 -22.35 8.35
CA LEU A 124 0.22 -21.99 7.89
C LEU A 124 -0.75 -23.17 8.10
N PRO A 125 -2.04 -22.89 8.33
CA PRO A 125 -3.07 -23.93 8.33
C PRO A 125 -3.04 -24.75 7.04
N GLU A 126 -3.38 -26.03 7.14
CA GLU A 126 -3.39 -26.94 5.99
C GLU A 126 -4.30 -26.42 4.87
N ARG A 127 -5.42 -25.80 5.26
CA ARG A 127 -6.40 -25.18 4.37
C ARG A 127 -6.61 -23.73 4.76
N PHE A 128 -6.66 -22.85 3.75
CA PHE A 128 -6.96 -21.44 3.88
C PHE A 128 -7.57 -20.93 2.56
N GLN A 129 -8.19 -19.76 2.58
CA GLN A 129 -8.54 -18.99 1.39
C GLN A 129 -7.42 -18.01 1.06
N LEU A 130 -7.03 -17.94 -0.21
CA LEU A 130 -6.04 -16.97 -0.67
C LEU A 130 -6.74 -15.73 -1.26
N VAL A 131 -6.48 -14.56 -0.69
CA VAL A 131 -6.94 -13.28 -1.22
C VAL A 131 -5.77 -12.60 -1.92
N VAL A 132 -5.79 -12.58 -3.24
CA VAL A 132 -4.75 -11.92 -4.04
C VAL A 132 -5.13 -10.47 -4.26
N VAL A 133 -4.30 -9.55 -3.77
CA VAL A 133 -4.43 -8.10 -3.97
C VAL A 133 -3.46 -7.69 -5.07
N SER A 134 -3.98 -7.60 -6.29
CA SER A 134 -3.22 -7.31 -7.49
C SER A 134 -3.17 -5.81 -7.74
N LEU A 135 -1.96 -5.25 -7.69
CA LEU A 135 -1.67 -3.82 -7.93
C LEU A 135 -1.47 -3.51 -9.43
N LEU A 136 -1.75 -4.48 -10.29
CA LEU A 136 -1.64 -4.41 -11.73
C LEU A 136 -2.68 -3.44 -12.32
N ASN A 137 -2.28 -2.68 -13.35
CA ASN A 137 -3.16 -1.76 -14.06
C ASN A 137 -3.48 -2.27 -15.47
N SER A 138 -4.60 -1.82 -16.04
CA SER A 138 -5.07 -2.28 -17.35
C SER A 138 -4.30 -1.71 -18.55
N ILE A 139 -3.37 -0.77 -18.35
CA ILE A 139 -2.63 -0.12 -19.44
C ILE A 139 -1.35 -0.92 -19.74
N GLY A 140 -0.53 -1.18 -18.72
CA GLY A 140 0.74 -1.89 -18.86
C GLY A 140 0.69 -3.38 -18.51
N ASP A 141 -0.21 -3.79 -17.59
CA ASP A 141 -0.19 -5.14 -17.02
C ASP A 141 -1.38 -6.01 -17.49
N ARG A 142 -2.07 -5.60 -18.57
CA ARG A 142 -3.36 -6.18 -18.97
C ARG A 142 -3.31 -7.71 -19.12
N ALA A 143 -2.30 -8.23 -19.81
CA ALA A 143 -2.17 -9.67 -20.07
C ALA A 143 -2.07 -10.46 -18.76
N ASN A 144 -1.23 -10.00 -17.83
CA ASN A 144 -1.07 -10.63 -16.52
C ASN A 144 -2.37 -10.57 -15.71
N LEU A 145 -3.04 -9.41 -15.71
CA LEU A 145 -4.32 -9.25 -15.01
C LEU A 145 -5.43 -10.15 -15.59
N GLU A 146 -5.44 -10.39 -16.91
CA GLU A 146 -6.37 -11.33 -17.55
C GLU A 146 -6.10 -12.77 -17.13
N VAL A 147 -4.83 -13.19 -16.98
CA VAL A 147 -4.44 -14.51 -16.45
C VAL A 147 -4.98 -14.69 -15.01
N GLU A 148 -4.79 -13.70 -14.14
CA GLU A 148 -5.30 -13.77 -12.77
C GLU A 148 -6.82 -13.88 -12.74
N ARG A 149 -7.53 -13.03 -13.50
CA ARG A 149 -8.99 -13.06 -13.58
C ARG A 149 -9.50 -14.41 -14.07
N ALA A 150 -8.87 -14.98 -15.09
CA ALA A 150 -9.22 -16.30 -15.60
C ALA A 150 -9.03 -17.38 -14.53
N PHE A 151 -7.88 -17.38 -13.85
CA PHE A 151 -7.60 -18.34 -12.76
C PHE A 151 -8.63 -18.25 -11.63
N TRP A 152 -8.90 -17.06 -11.12
CA TRP A 152 -9.81 -16.88 -9.97
C TRP A 152 -11.27 -17.09 -10.33
N SER A 153 -11.67 -16.85 -11.58
CA SER A 153 -13.00 -17.21 -12.09
C SER A 153 -13.19 -18.73 -12.15
N ALA A 154 -12.14 -19.47 -12.57
CA ALA A 154 -12.18 -20.92 -12.66
C ALA A 154 -12.03 -21.62 -11.29
N ASN A 155 -11.45 -20.96 -10.28
CA ASN A 155 -11.10 -21.56 -8.99
C ASN A 155 -11.65 -20.79 -7.77
N PRO A 156 -12.97 -20.51 -7.68
CA PRO A 156 -13.54 -19.70 -6.61
C PRO A 156 -13.45 -20.34 -5.21
N SER A 157 -13.22 -21.65 -5.12
CA SER A 157 -13.05 -22.36 -3.85
C SER A 157 -11.68 -22.13 -3.20
N LEU A 158 -10.67 -21.70 -3.98
CA LEU A 158 -9.33 -21.45 -3.48
C LEU A 158 -9.18 -20.06 -2.85
N GLY A 159 -10.09 -19.13 -3.17
CA GLY A 159 -9.98 -17.74 -2.76
C GLY A 159 -10.56 -16.76 -3.76
N ARG A 160 -9.98 -15.55 -3.84
CA ARG A 160 -10.45 -14.48 -4.74
C ARG A 160 -9.37 -13.47 -5.12
N LEU A 161 -9.62 -12.78 -6.24
CA LEU A 161 -8.83 -11.63 -6.70
C LEU A 161 -9.48 -10.31 -6.25
N VAL A 162 -8.66 -9.40 -5.73
CA VAL A 162 -8.97 -7.99 -5.54
C VAL A 162 -7.98 -7.20 -6.39
N ASN A 163 -8.46 -6.56 -7.45
CA ASN A 163 -7.60 -5.71 -8.28
C ASN A 163 -7.73 -4.26 -7.83
N HIS A 164 -6.62 -3.69 -7.36
CA HIS A 164 -6.52 -2.31 -6.89
C HIS A 164 -5.25 -1.68 -7.47
N PRO A 165 -5.31 -1.06 -8.67
CA PRO A 165 -4.12 -0.54 -9.33
C PRO A 165 -3.47 0.58 -8.51
N ILE A 166 -2.13 0.58 -8.51
CA ILE A 166 -1.30 1.62 -7.90
C ILE A 166 -0.41 2.20 -9.00
N PHE A 167 -0.40 3.52 -9.11
CA PHE A 167 0.34 4.29 -10.10
C PHE A 167 1.49 5.09 -9.48
N GLY A 168 1.45 5.33 -8.16
CA GLY A 168 2.39 6.22 -7.50
C GLY A 168 1.98 7.69 -7.66
N ALA A 169 2.95 8.60 -7.58
CA ALA A 169 2.73 10.03 -7.77
C ALA A 169 3.76 10.63 -8.71
N LEU A 170 3.33 11.58 -9.54
CA LEU A 170 4.19 12.22 -10.54
C LEU A 170 5.17 13.25 -9.97
N SER A 171 4.92 13.75 -8.76
CA SER A 171 5.72 14.80 -8.14
C SER A 171 6.12 14.45 -6.71
N ASP A 172 7.31 14.89 -6.31
CA ASP A 172 7.76 14.81 -4.92
C ASP A 172 6.99 15.85 -4.09
N PRO A 173 6.23 15.47 -3.05
CA PRO A 173 5.54 16.43 -2.20
C PRO A 173 6.48 17.42 -1.49
N ALA A 174 7.73 17.04 -1.25
CA ALA A 174 8.73 17.91 -0.62
C ALA A 174 9.16 19.08 -1.53
N SER A 175 8.88 19.00 -2.84
CA SER A 175 9.14 20.10 -3.78
C SER A 175 8.10 21.23 -3.70
N LEU A 176 6.99 21.00 -2.99
CA LEU A 176 5.88 21.95 -2.90
C LEU A 176 5.91 22.70 -1.56
N PRO A 177 5.49 23.98 -1.53
CA PRO A 177 5.27 24.68 -0.27
C PRO A 177 4.24 23.92 0.59
N ALA A 178 4.49 23.82 1.90
CA ALA A 178 3.66 23.03 2.81
C ALA A 178 2.15 23.39 2.74
N ALA A 179 1.82 24.67 2.57
CA ALA A 179 0.44 25.11 2.43
C ALA A 179 -0.24 24.53 1.17
N VAL A 180 0.48 24.47 0.05
CA VAL A 180 0.00 23.91 -1.23
C VAL A 180 -0.09 22.39 -1.12
N ARG A 181 0.98 21.74 -0.62
CA ARG A 181 1.01 20.29 -0.38
C ARG A 181 -0.21 19.82 0.43
N ARG A 182 -0.50 20.49 1.55
CA ARG A 182 -1.65 20.17 2.42
C ARG A 182 -3.02 20.36 1.77
N GLN A 183 -3.14 21.26 0.79
CA GLN A 183 -4.38 21.39 0.02
C GLN A 183 -4.54 20.20 -0.94
N LEU A 184 -3.44 19.78 -1.59
CA LEU A 184 -3.44 18.67 -2.55
C LEU A 184 -3.65 17.30 -1.87
N GLU A 185 -3.15 17.09 -0.66
CA GLU A 185 -3.40 15.87 0.13
C GLU A 185 -4.88 15.57 0.38
N ARG A 186 -5.71 16.61 0.40
CA ARG A 186 -7.15 16.45 0.60
C ARG A 186 -7.88 15.99 -0.66
N LEU A 187 -7.23 16.07 -1.80
CA LEU A 187 -7.78 15.56 -3.04
C LEU A 187 -7.63 14.04 -3.08
N PRO A 188 -8.66 13.30 -3.52
CA PRO A 188 -8.53 11.86 -3.64
C PRO A 188 -7.44 11.52 -4.67
N GLY A 189 -6.34 10.94 -4.22
CA GLY A 189 -5.31 10.40 -5.10
C GLY A 189 -5.82 9.21 -5.91
N LEU A 190 -5.26 8.99 -7.11
CA LEU A 190 -5.62 7.89 -8.01
C LEU A 190 -5.47 6.52 -7.33
N ASP A 191 -4.41 6.37 -6.54
CA ASP A 191 -4.09 5.14 -5.83
C ASP A 191 -5.10 4.78 -4.73
N ARG A 192 -5.88 5.75 -4.22
CA ARG A 192 -6.78 5.56 -3.06
C ARG A 192 -6.14 4.76 -1.91
N MET A 193 -4.85 4.99 -1.65
CA MET A 193 -4.00 4.18 -0.76
C MET A 193 -4.63 3.95 0.61
N GLY A 194 -5.21 5.00 1.23
CA GLY A 194 -5.87 4.89 2.53
C GLY A 194 -7.02 3.88 2.56
N SER A 195 -7.78 3.74 1.46
CA SER A 195 -8.86 2.74 1.32
C SER A 195 -8.28 1.34 1.19
N LEU A 196 -7.31 1.15 0.28
CA LEU A 196 -6.65 -0.14 0.08
C LEU A 196 -6.09 -0.70 1.39
N LEU A 197 -5.37 0.13 2.16
CA LEU A 197 -4.79 -0.29 3.43
C LEU A 197 -5.84 -0.60 4.49
N ASN A 198 -6.95 0.13 4.52
CA ASN A 198 -8.09 -0.20 5.38
C ASN A 198 -8.69 -1.55 5.01
N ASP A 199 -8.88 -1.82 3.72
CA ASP A 199 -9.49 -3.07 3.27
C ASP A 199 -8.57 -4.26 3.58
N ILE A 200 -7.26 -4.14 3.33
CA ILE A 200 -6.27 -5.17 3.72
C ILE A 200 -6.29 -5.40 5.24
N HIS A 201 -6.27 -4.34 6.04
CA HIS A 201 -6.27 -4.48 7.50
C HIS A 201 -7.58 -5.04 8.02
N ALA A 202 -8.73 -4.66 7.44
CA ALA A 202 -10.03 -5.22 7.79
C ALA A 202 -10.09 -6.72 7.48
N LEU A 203 -9.54 -7.17 6.35
CA LEU A 203 -9.43 -8.60 6.04
C LEU A 203 -8.52 -9.34 7.03
N LEU A 204 -7.42 -8.71 7.44
CA LEU A 204 -6.49 -9.26 8.43
C LEU A 204 -7.13 -9.43 9.81
N GLN A 205 -7.97 -8.47 10.22
CA GLN A 205 -8.62 -8.48 11.53
C GLN A 205 -10.01 -9.12 11.55
N ALA A 206 -10.50 -9.60 10.39
CA ALA A 206 -11.80 -10.23 10.32
C ALA A 206 -11.84 -11.47 11.23
N PRO A 207 -12.93 -11.71 11.98
CA PRO A 207 -13.09 -12.96 12.71
C PRO A 207 -13.24 -14.11 11.71
N VAL A 208 -12.62 -15.27 12.02
CA VAL A 208 -12.88 -16.50 11.28
C VAL A 208 -14.21 -17.07 11.78
N PRO A 209 -15.25 -17.21 10.91
CA PRO A 209 -16.50 -17.84 11.31
C PRO A 209 -16.27 -19.27 11.81
N GLU A 210 -17.18 -19.79 12.63
CA GLU A 210 -17.11 -21.19 13.05
C GLU A 210 -17.13 -22.12 11.81
N GLY A 211 -16.14 -23.02 11.73
CA GLY A 211 -15.92 -23.87 10.55
C GLY A 211 -15.41 -23.13 9.29
N GLY A 212 -15.17 -21.83 9.37
CA GLY A 212 -14.56 -21.01 8.33
C GLY A 212 -13.07 -21.26 8.15
N LEU A 213 -12.52 -20.79 7.04
CA LEU A 213 -11.10 -20.90 6.73
C LEU A 213 -10.36 -19.60 7.05
N PRO A 214 -9.09 -19.68 7.52
CA PRO A 214 -8.20 -18.53 7.54
C PRO A 214 -8.06 -17.93 6.14
N GLN A 215 -7.76 -16.65 6.10
CA GLN A 215 -7.41 -15.88 4.89
C GLN A 215 -5.93 -15.56 4.89
N MET A 216 -5.22 -15.98 3.83
CA MET A 216 -3.88 -15.52 3.51
C MET A 216 -4.03 -14.43 2.46
N ILE A 217 -3.54 -13.22 2.74
CA ILE A 217 -3.66 -12.07 1.85
C ILE A 217 -2.30 -11.88 1.18
N PHE A 218 -2.26 -11.85 -0.14
CA PHE A 218 -1.02 -11.69 -0.91
C PHE A 218 -1.08 -10.44 -1.77
N VAL A 219 -0.28 -9.43 -1.44
CA VAL A 219 -0.21 -8.16 -2.15
C VAL A 219 0.96 -8.19 -3.14
N HIS A 220 0.70 -7.92 -4.42
CA HIS A 220 1.77 -7.92 -5.41
C HIS A 220 1.53 -6.92 -6.54
N CYS A 221 2.62 -6.51 -7.18
CA CYS A 221 2.65 -5.94 -8.51
C CYS A 221 3.37 -6.92 -9.45
N GLN A 222 3.78 -6.46 -10.64
CA GLN A 222 4.47 -7.31 -11.59
C GLN A 222 5.77 -7.87 -11.02
N ALA A 223 6.73 -6.99 -10.70
CA ALA A 223 8.04 -7.37 -10.19
C ALA A 223 8.09 -7.57 -8.67
N GLY A 224 7.04 -7.20 -7.94
CA GLY A 224 6.99 -7.30 -6.48
C GLY A 224 7.91 -6.35 -5.73
N LYS A 225 8.39 -5.29 -6.38
CA LYS A 225 9.36 -4.33 -5.83
C LYS A 225 8.75 -2.95 -5.58
N ASP A 226 8.29 -2.28 -6.63
CA ASP A 226 7.98 -0.84 -6.61
C ASP A 226 6.61 -0.52 -6.00
N ARG A 227 5.53 -0.72 -6.77
CA ARG A 227 4.14 -0.55 -6.28
C ARG A 227 3.87 -1.40 -5.03
N THR A 228 4.42 -2.61 -5.01
CA THR A 228 4.37 -3.50 -3.83
C THR A 228 5.10 -2.89 -2.64
N GLY A 229 6.28 -2.31 -2.85
CA GLY A 229 7.07 -1.63 -1.83
C GLY A 229 6.40 -0.37 -1.31
N GLN A 230 5.72 0.40 -2.17
CA GLN A 230 4.90 1.55 -1.79
C GLN A 230 3.75 1.11 -0.86
N VAL A 231 2.94 0.12 -1.28
CA VAL A 231 1.82 -0.38 -0.45
C VAL A 231 2.33 -1.01 0.85
N SER A 232 3.38 -1.84 0.78
CA SER A 232 3.95 -2.48 1.96
C SER A 232 4.48 -1.45 2.95
N ALA A 233 5.29 -0.49 2.52
CA ALA A 233 5.79 0.56 3.39
C ALA A 233 4.64 1.39 3.98
N SER A 234 3.65 1.77 3.16
CA SER A 234 2.47 2.52 3.60
C SER A 234 1.69 1.77 4.68
N TYR A 235 1.55 0.44 4.55
CA TYR A 235 0.94 -0.41 5.58
C TYR A 235 1.71 -0.33 6.91
N ARG A 236 3.05 -0.41 6.85
CA ARG A 236 3.91 -0.35 8.05
C ARG A 236 3.83 1.00 8.75
N LEU A 237 3.76 2.10 7.98
CA LEU A 237 3.56 3.44 8.53
C LEU A 237 2.27 3.52 9.34
N ARG A 238 1.17 3.02 8.76
CA ARG A 238 -0.15 3.16 9.36
C ARG A 238 -0.40 2.23 10.53
N TYR A 239 -0.05 0.95 10.39
CA TYR A 239 -0.50 -0.10 11.31
C TYR A 239 0.60 -0.69 12.18
N GLN A 240 1.86 -0.40 11.89
CA GLN A 240 3.00 -0.97 12.63
C GLN A 240 3.88 0.08 13.31
N GLY A 241 3.44 1.35 13.29
CA GLY A 241 4.16 2.44 13.96
C GLY A 241 5.58 2.64 13.43
N ARG A 242 5.87 2.24 12.18
CA ARG A 242 7.18 2.48 11.57
C ARG A 242 7.32 3.94 11.16
N SER A 243 8.55 4.45 11.20
CA SER A 243 8.90 5.72 10.57
C SER A 243 9.01 5.57 9.06
N TYR A 244 8.90 6.70 8.34
CA TYR A 244 9.08 6.78 6.88
C TYR A 244 10.38 6.10 6.44
N LYS A 245 11.50 6.52 7.04
CA LYS A 245 12.82 5.98 6.74
C LYS A 245 12.90 4.46 6.94
N ASN A 246 12.39 3.94 8.06
CA ASN A 246 12.45 2.51 8.36
C ASN A 246 11.55 1.70 7.41
N ALA A 247 10.32 2.18 7.17
CA ALA A 247 9.39 1.48 6.28
C ALA A 247 9.90 1.44 4.83
N LEU A 248 10.51 2.54 4.35
CA LEU A 248 11.16 2.60 3.05
C LEU A 248 12.36 1.64 2.98
N GLU A 249 13.25 1.67 3.97
CA GLU A 249 14.44 0.80 4.00
C GLU A 249 14.09 -0.69 4.05
N GLU A 250 13.07 -1.07 4.82
CA GLU A 250 12.55 -2.43 4.81
C GLU A 250 12.02 -2.83 3.42
N SER A 251 11.33 -1.92 2.73
CA SER A 251 10.88 -2.16 1.35
C SER A 251 12.03 -2.29 0.36
N ARG A 252 13.10 -1.49 0.51
CA ARG A 252 14.33 -1.56 -0.31
C ARG A 252 15.08 -2.86 -0.10
N THR A 253 15.24 -3.25 1.17
CA THR A 253 15.91 -4.50 1.55
C THR A 253 15.21 -5.69 0.92
N THR A 254 13.86 -5.75 0.99
CA THR A 254 13.10 -6.80 0.32
C THR A 254 13.25 -6.75 -1.20
N ALA A 255 13.26 -5.57 -1.81
CA ALA A 255 13.39 -5.42 -3.26
C ALA A 255 14.82 -5.68 -3.79
N GLY A 256 15.82 -5.66 -2.92
CA GLY A 256 17.25 -5.70 -3.28
C GLY A 256 17.75 -4.43 -3.98
N ARG A 257 16.93 -3.37 -4.04
CA ARG A 257 17.23 -2.08 -4.66
C ARG A 257 16.31 -1.00 -4.12
N ASP A 258 16.58 0.24 -4.50
CA ASP A 258 15.64 1.34 -4.26
C ASP A 258 14.32 1.11 -5.01
N ILE A 259 13.20 1.57 -4.45
CA ILE A 259 11.91 1.57 -5.17
C ILE A 259 11.90 2.69 -6.21
N GLU A 260 11.18 2.46 -7.29
CA GLU A 260 11.01 3.40 -8.40
C GLU A 260 10.49 4.76 -7.90
N ARG A 261 10.89 5.82 -8.61
CA ARG A 261 10.69 7.22 -8.23
C ARG A 261 9.21 7.55 -7.97
N TYR A 262 8.30 7.21 -8.87
CA TYR A 262 6.88 7.53 -8.70
C TYR A 262 6.26 6.74 -7.55
N SER A 263 6.64 5.47 -7.37
CA SER A 263 6.21 4.69 -6.20
C SER A 263 6.71 5.31 -4.88
N ARG A 264 7.94 5.85 -4.88
CA ARG A 264 8.51 6.56 -3.72
C ARG A 264 7.80 7.88 -3.44
N TYR A 265 7.48 8.65 -4.48
CA TYR A 265 6.69 9.87 -4.35
C TYR A 265 5.30 9.55 -3.80
N GLY A 266 4.65 8.49 -4.30
CA GLY A 266 3.38 8.00 -3.77
C GLY A 266 3.46 7.65 -2.28
N LEU A 267 4.55 7.00 -1.85
CA LEU A 267 4.81 6.74 -0.43
C LEU A 267 5.03 8.03 0.37
N LYS A 268 5.77 9.02 -0.16
CA LYS A 268 5.98 10.32 0.51
C LYS A 268 4.66 11.06 0.70
N TRP A 269 3.83 11.14 -0.35
CA TRP A 269 2.51 11.78 -0.27
C TRP A 269 1.65 11.11 0.81
N TYR A 270 1.66 9.79 0.86
CA TYR A 270 0.95 9.05 1.89
C TYR A 270 1.50 9.33 3.30
N ALA A 271 2.82 9.38 3.47
CA ALA A 271 3.45 9.67 4.76
C ALA A 271 3.08 11.08 5.27
N TYR A 272 3.07 12.09 4.39
CA TYR A 272 2.64 13.43 4.76
C TYR A 272 1.14 13.50 5.11
N ASP A 273 0.26 12.84 4.35
CA ASP A 273 -1.17 12.74 4.69
C ASP A 273 -1.37 12.13 6.10
N GLN A 274 -0.64 11.06 6.42
CA GLN A 274 -0.71 10.43 7.75
C GLN A 274 -0.12 11.33 8.86
N GLN A 275 0.93 12.11 8.57
CA GLN A 275 1.51 13.06 9.51
C GLN A 275 0.57 14.25 9.78
N ASP A 276 -0.02 14.82 8.72
CA ASP A 276 -0.78 16.08 8.81
C ASP A 276 -2.26 15.88 9.16
N PHE A 277 -2.84 14.74 8.81
CA PHE A 277 -4.27 14.44 9.01
C PHE A 277 -4.52 13.13 9.74
N GLY A 278 -3.68 12.11 9.54
CA GLY A 278 -3.78 10.84 10.25
C GLY A 278 -3.38 10.92 11.73
N GLY A 279 -2.58 11.92 12.10
CA GLY A 279 -2.10 12.12 13.48
C GLY A 279 -1.17 11.00 13.96
N ILE A 280 -0.43 10.35 13.06
CA ILE A 280 0.51 9.27 13.40
C ILE A 280 1.88 9.89 13.72
N PRO A 281 2.28 9.99 15.00
CA PRO A 281 3.53 10.67 15.37
C PRO A 281 4.78 9.86 14.98
N THR A 282 4.64 8.56 14.74
CA THR A 282 5.75 7.65 14.47
C THR A 282 6.34 7.80 13.07
N ILE A 283 5.70 8.56 12.17
CA ILE A 283 6.16 8.76 10.79
C ILE A 283 7.59 9.36 10.76
N GLY A 284 7.93 10.23 11.72
CA GLY A 284 9.24 10.86 11.78
C GLY A 284 9.52 11.78 10.57
N PRO A 285 10.80 12.11 10.31
CA PRO A 285 11.19 12.89 9.13
C PRO A 285 10.87 12.18 7.81
N ILE A 286 10.46 12.96 6.81
CA ILE A 286 10.18 12.52 5.44
C ILE A 286 11.15 13.30 4.53
N ASP A 287 12.33 12.73 4.28
CA ASP A 287 13.38 13.26 3.38
C ASP A 287 13.54 12.40 2.11
#